data_AF-A9DPW8-F1
#
_entry.id   AF-A9DPW8-F1
#
_cell.length_a   1.000
_cell.length_b   1.000
_cell.length_c   1.000
_cell.angle_alpha   90.00
_cell.angle_beta   90.00
_cell.angle_gamma   90.00
#
_symmetry.space_group_name_H-M   'P 1'
#
loop_
_entity.id
_entity.type
_entity.pdbx_description
1 polymer ?
#
loop_
_entity_poly.entity_id
_entity_poly.type
_entity_poly.pdbx_seq_one_letter_code
_entity_poly.pdbx_strand_id
1 'polypeptide(L)'
;MKPEIKYVELKSDSNGNGSAWIGLVSFSKSGKTIYFNNKAYRSLNGSGISGNYMDVETGDEYWISSPKKNLKDRHYTGGGIIFVERRILADYLRIINRTELPKKRYVLVDVDTTIPKERINQLENEIFETSEFDADLHYKKPNELSTKELEFLIAELIESEENAMHNKGRRTIKRKRIVLETELEKRLL
;
A
#
# COMPACT_ATOMS: atom_id res chain seq x y z
N MET A 1 9.22 14.03 8.27
CA MET A 1 9.02 14.67 6.94
C MET A 1 8.00 15.79 7.07
N LYS A 2 8.04 16.78 6.17
CA LYS A 2 7.04 17.86 6.16
C LYS A 2 5.72 17.36 5.54
N PRO A 3 4.55 17.87 5.97
CA PRO A 3 3.29 17.59 5.30
C PRO A 3 3.31 18.08 3.84
N GLU A 4 2.57 17.39 2.97
CA GLU A 4 2.48 17.71 1.55
C GLU A 4 1.04 17.63 1.06
N ILE A 5 0.66 18.46 0.07
CA ILE A 5 -0.63 18.32 -0.61
C ILE A 5 -0.51 17.18 -1.63
N LYS A 6 -1.38 16.18 -1.53
CA LYS A 6 -1.43 15.04 -2.45
C LYS A 6 -2.81 14.86 -3.07
N TYR A 7 -2.80 14.26 -4.24
CA TYR A 7 -3.93 13.59 -4.86
C TYR A 7 -3.95 12.14 -4.36
N VAL A 8 -5.13 11.66 -3.94
CA VAL A 8 -5.36 10.31 -3.39
C VAL A 8 -6.59 9.73 -4.07
N GLU A 9 -6.47 8.63 -4.80
CA GLU A 9 -7.59 8.01 -5.54
C GLU A 9 -7.69 6.53 -5.22
N LEU A 10 -8.88 6.07 -4.81
CA LEU A 10 -9.16 4.64 -4.65
C LEU A 10 -9.16 3.96 -6.03
N LYS A 11 -8.44 2.84 -6.14
CA LYS A 11 -8.30 2.08 -7.39
C LYS A 11 -9.08 0.76 -7.37
N SER A 12 -9.11 0.07 -6.24
CA SER A 12 -9.87 -1.18 -6.05
C SER A 12 -11.31 -1.05 -6.56
N ASP A 13 -11.75 -2.04 -7.35
CA ASP A 13 -13.13 -2.28 -7.81
C ASP A 13 -13.89 -1.08 -8.40
N SER A 14 -13.15 -0.06 -8.83
CA SER A 14 -13.74 1.22 -9.18
C SER A 14 -13.81 1.50 -10.68
N ASN A 15 -13.22 0.64 -11.51
CA ASN A 15 -13.10 0.78 -12.97
C ASN A 15 -12.69 2.22 -13.41
N GLY A 16 -11.88 2.91 -12.61
CA GLY A 16 -11.42 4.28 -12.87
C GLY A 16 -12.35 5.41 -12.37
N ASN A 17 -13.40 5.09 -11.62
CA ASN A 17 -14.36 6.04 -11.03
C ASN A 17 -14.29 6.10 -9.50
N GLY A 18 -13.23 5.55 -8.89
CA GLY A 18 -13.09 5.52 -7.43
C GLY A 18 -13.07 6.92 -6.84
N SER A 19 -13.52 7.04 -5.59
CA SER A 19 -13.46 8.31 -4.86
C SER A 19 -12.03 8.84 -4.84
N ALA A 20 -11.89 10.15 -5.05
CA ALA A 20 -10.59 10.79 -5.05
C ALA A 20 -10.60 12.08 -4.23
N TRP A 21 -9.45 12.40 -3.66
CA TRP A 21 -9.24 13.53 -2.78
C TRP A 21 -8.01 14.33 -3.20
N ILE A 22 -8.04 15.62 -2.90
CA ILE A 22 -6.87 16.48 -2.78
C ILE A 22 -6.80 16.91 -1.32
N GLY A 23 -5.73 16.55 -0.63
CA GLY A 23 -5.63 16.74 0.81
C GLY A 23 -4.21 16.93 1.32
N LEU A 24 -4.09 17.49 2.53
CA LEU A 24 -2.81 17.59 3.23
C LEU A 24 -2.50 16.26 3.89
N VAL A 25 -1.41 15.64 3.47
CA VAL A 25 -0.97 14.36 4.01
C VAL A 25 0.20 14.54 4.95
N SER A 26 0.28 13.67 5.94
CA SER A 26 1.47 13.52 6.78
C SER A 26 2.13 12.17 6.50
N PHE A 27 3.38 12.01 6.97
CA PHE A 27 4.18 10.82 6.69
C PHE A 27 4.67 10.17 7.98
N SER A 28 4.90 8.87 7.93
CA SER A 28 5.67 8.17 8.96
C SER A 28 7.12 8.65 8.98
N LYS A 29 7.88 8.29 10.04
CA LYS A 29 9.29 8.68 10.18
C LYS A 29 10.14 8.21 8.99
N SER A 30 9.86 7.02 8.47
CA SER A 30 10.55 6.42 7.32
C SER A 30 10.05 6.94 5.96
N GLY A 31 8.93 7.67 5.94
CA GLY A 31 8.28 8.12 4.71
C GLY A 31 7.53 7.04 3.93
N LYS A 32 7.52 5.79 4.41
CA LYS A 32 6.86 4.67 3.72
C LYS A 32 5.35 4.62 3.90
N THR A 33 4.83 5.35 4.88
CA THR A 33 3.39 5.39 5.20
C THR A 33 2.91 6.82 5.12
N ILE A 34 1.79 7.03 4.44
CA ILE A 34 1.09 8.29 4.34
C ILE A 34 -0.14 8.23 5.23
N TYR A 35 -0.42 9.29 6.00
CA TYR A 35 -1.64 9.42 6.76
C TYR A 35 -2.49 10.56 6.21
N PHE A 36 -3.75 10.25 5.94
CA PHE A 36 -4.74 11.20 5.46
C PHE A 36 -6.15 10.69 5.78
N ASN A 37 -7.03 11.60 6.20
CA ASN A 37 -8.45 11.31 6.46
C ASN A 37 -8.70 10.11 7.39
N ASN A 38 -7.98 10.08 8.53
CA ASN A 38 -8.01 9.00 9.52
C ASN A 38 -7.72 7.59 8.96
N LYS A 39 -6.91 7.54 7.90
CA LYS A 39 -6.40 6.32 7.27
C LYS A 39 -4.88 6.34 7.18
N ALA A 40 -4.30 5.15 7.05
CA ALA A 40 -2.89 4.96 6.76
C ALA A 40 -2.71 4.17 5.46
N TYR A 41 -1.87 4.72 4.59
CA TYR A 41 -1.57 4.17 3.28
C TYR A 41 -0.11 3.74 3.26
N ARG A 42 0.14 2.45 3.14
CA ARG A 42 1.47 1.87 3.07
C ARG A 42 1.92 1.79 1.61
N SER A 43 3.15 2.22 1.33
CA SER A 43 3.74 2.13 -0.01
C SER A 43 3.80 0.67 -0.48
N LEU A 44 3.33 0.40 -1.69
CA LEU A 44 3.43 -0.91 -2.33
C LEU A 44 4.81 -1.13 -2.98
N ASN A 45 5.69 -0.11 -3.03
CA ASN A 45 7.04 -0.22 -3.60
C ASN A 45 7.09 -0.88 -5.00
N GLY A 46 6.04 -0.66 -5.80
CA GLY A 46 5.93 -1.21 -7.16
C GLY A 46 5.29 -2.60 -7.27
N SER A 47 4.80 -3.19 -6.17
CA SER A 47 4.07 -4.47 -6.21
C SER A 47 2.56 -4.32 -6.42
N GLY A 48 2.05 -3.09 -6.53
CA GLY A 48 0.62 -2.84 -6.73
C GLY A 48 0.17 -3.16 -8.16
N ILE A 49 -1.08 -3.58 -8.29
CA ILE A 49 -1.71 -3.92 -9.59
C ILE A 49 -2.19 -2.65 -10.28
N SER A 50 -2.86 -1.77 -9.55
CA SER A 50 -3.62 -0.62 -10.02
C SER A 50 -3.27 0.68 -9.27
N GLY A 51 -2.75 0.56 -8.04
CA GLY A 51 -2.29 1.65 -7.19
C GLY A 51 -0.81 1.53 -6.83
N ASN A 52 -0.30 2.55 -6.12
CA ASN A 52 1.07 2.59 -5.59
C ASN A 52 1.12 2.59 -4.05
N TYR A 53 -0.03 2.70 -3.40
CA TYR A 53 -0.19 2.53 -1.95
C TYR A 53 -1.37 1.61 -1.67
N MET A 54 -1.41 1.06 -0.46
CA MET A 54 -2.50 0.24 0.03
C MET A 54 -2.99 0.77 1.37
N ASP A 55 -4.31 0.83 1.58
CA ASP A 55 -4.88 1.09 2.90
C ASP A 55 -4.58 -0.10 3.82
N VAL A 56 -3.94 0.18 4.95
CA VAL A 56 -3.51 -0.85 5.91
C VAL A 56 -4.71 -1.60 6.49
N GLU A 57 -5.88 -0.96 6.60
CA GLU A 57 -7.05 -1.57 7.24
C GLU A 57 -7.87 -2.42 6.28
N THR A 58 -8.02 -2.00 5.02
CA THR A 58 -8.91 -2.68 4.06
C THR A 58 -8.17 -3.50 3.01
N GLY A 59 -6.88 -3.28 2.82
CA GLY A 59 -6.13 -3.86 1.70
C GLY A 59 -6.41 -3.20 0.35
N ASP A 60 -7.22 -2.14 0.31
CA ASP A 60 -7.54 -1.46 -0.94
C ASP A 60 -6.35 -0.71 -1.52
N GLU A 61 -6.17 -0.80 -2.83
CA GLU A 61 -5.12 -0.06 -3.53
C GLU A 61 -5.56 1.37 -3.82
N TYR A 62 -4.62 2.30 -3.62
CA TYR A 62 -4.76 3.71 -3.89
C TYR A 62 -3.66 4.20 -4.81
N TRP A 63 -4.02 5.11 -5.71
CA TRP A 63 -3.07 5.93 -6.43
C TRP A 63 -2.85 7.25 -5.68
N ILE A 64 -1.64 7.47 -5.19
CA ILE A 64 -1.24 8.68 -4.47
C ILE A 64 -0.10 9.39 -5.21
N SER A 65 -0.31 10.64 -5.58
CA SER A 65 0.66 11.47 -6.30
C SER A 65 0.57 12.94 -5.90
N SER A 66 1.50 13.78 -6.34
CA SER A 66 1.32 15.22 -6.24
C SER A 66 0.21 15.69 -7.20
N PRO A 67 -0.59 16.71 -6.82
CA PRO A 67 -1.62 17.25 -7.70
C PRO A 67 -1.04 17.85 -8.98
N LYS A 68 -1.70 17.63 -10.11
CA LYS A 68 -1.30 18.19 -11.39
C LYS A 68 -1.85 19.60 -11.56
N LYS A 69 -1.00 20.52 -11.99
CA LYS A 69 -1.39 21.91 -12.30
C LYS A 69 -2.45 22.02 -13.40
N ASN A 70 -2.51 21.02 -14.28
CA ASN A 70 -3.42 20.97 -15.42
C ASN A 70 -4.78 20.32 -15.11
N LEU A 71 -5.05 19.94 -13.85
CA LEU A 71 -6.31 19.34 -13.39
C LEU A 71 -6.65 17.98 -14.03
N LYS A 72 -5.66 17.30 -14.63
CA LYS A 72 -5.79 15.98 -15.26
C LYS A 72 -5.24 14.87 -14.36
N ASP A 73 -5.55 14.94 -13.06
CA ASP A 73 -5.09 13.96 -12.06
C ASP A 73 -5.64 12.56 -12.37
N ARG A 74 -6.95 12.47 -12.61
CA ARG A 74 -7.64 11.23 -13.01
C ARG A 74 -7.16 10.69 -14.35
N HIS A 75 -7.33 9.37 -14.51
CA HIS A 75 -7.22 8.69 -15.78
C HIS A 75 -8.17 9.29 -16.84
N TYR A 76 -7.83 9.20 -18.13
CA TYR A 76 -8.58 9.89 -19.20
C TYR A 76 -10.04 9.45 -19.34
N THR A 77 -10.36 8.21 -18.93
CA THR A 77 -11.73 7.69 -18.87
C THR A 77 -12.43 7.94 -17.52
N GLY A 78 -11.72 8.47 -16.52
CA GLY A 78 -12.25 8.69 -15.18
C GLY A 78 -13.18 9.89 -15.11
N GLY A 79 -14.38 9.69 -14.56
CA GLY A 79 -15.44 10.70 -14.49
C GLY A 79 -15.77 11.23 -13.10
N GLY A 80 -15.23 10.61 -12.04
CA GLY A 80 -15.66 10.83 -10.65
C GLY A 80 -15.36 12.20 -10.07
N ILE A 81 -16.09 12.54 -8.99
CA ILE A 81 -15.86 13.74 -8.17
C ILE A 81 -14.50 13.65 -7.47
N ILE A 82 -13.83 14.79 -7.36
CA ILE A 82 -12.61 15.00 -6.57
C ILE A 82 -12.99 15.88 -5.38
N PHE A 83 -12.80 15.34 -4.17
CA PHE A 83 -13.04 16.05 -2.93
C PHE A 83 -11.80 16.85 -2.55
N VAL A 84 -11.93 18.16 -2.36
CA VAL A 84 -10.82 19.02 -1.94
C VAL A 84 -10.98 19.31 -0.47
N GLU A 85 -9.95 19.04 0.31
CA GLU A 85 -9.94 19.39 1.72
C GLU A 85 -10.01 20.92 1.92
N ARG A 86 -10.93 21.37 2.78
CA ARG A 86 -11.21 22.79 3.01
C ARG A 86 -10.00 23.59 3.47
N ARG A 87 -9.19 23.04 4.39
CA ARG A 87 -8.07 23.75 5.03
C ARG A 87 -6.96 24.14 4.07
N ILE A 88 -6.79 23.40 2.98
CA ILE A 88 -5.73 23.63 1.98
C ILE A 88 -6.19 24.41 0.75
N LEU A 89 -7.44 24.87 0.72
CA LEU A 89 -8.03 25.46 -0.49
C LEU A 89 -7.13 26.55 -1.10
N ALA A 90 -6.66 27.50 -0.30
CA ALA A 90 -5.82 28.60 -0.76
C ALA A 90 -4.48 28.11 -1.36
N ASP A 91 -3.85 27.12 -0.74
CA ASP A 91 -2.59 26.57 -1.22
C ASP A 91 -2.76 25.72 -2.47
N TYR A 92 -3.84 24.93 -2.54
CA TYR A 92 -4.17 24.15 -3.72
C TYR A 92 -4.50 25.05 -4.92
N LEU A 93 -5.27 26.12 -4.72
CA LEU A 93 -5.55 27.13 -5.75
C LEU A 93 -4.25 27.75 -6.32
N ARG A 94 -3.26 28.00 -5.46
CA ARG A 94 -1.93 28.46 -5.89
C ARG A 94 -1.20 27.41 -6.74
N ILE A 95 -1.30 26.12 -6.38
CA ILE A 95 -0.69 25.02 -7.15
C ILE A 95 -1.26 24.95 -8.57
N ILE A 96 -2.58 25.05 -8.71
CA ILE A 96 -3.27 24.95 -10.01
C ILE A 96 -3.38 26.29 -10.75
N ASN A 97 -2.83 27.36 -10.18
CA ASN A 97 -2.88 28.73 -10.71
C ASN A 97 -4.32 29.19 -11.03
N ARG A 98 -5.21 29.09 -10.04
CA ARG A 98 -6.62 29.51 -10.13
C ARG A 98 -7.02 30.35 -8.92
N THR A 99 -8.08 31.13 -9.09
CA THR A 99 -8.71 31.92 -8.02
C THR A 99 -9.88 31.19 -7.36
N GLU A 100 -10.48 30.21 -8.05
CA GLU A 100 -11.60 29.40 -7.57
C GLU A 100 -11.49 27.95 -8.04
N LEU A 101 -12.14 27.04 -7.31
CA LEU A 101 -12.22 25.64 -7.71
C LEU A 101 -13.08 25.48 -8.97
N PRO A 102 -12.72 24.57 -9.88
CA PRO A 102 -13.58 24.25 -11.00
C PRO A 102 -14.93 23.71 -10.51
N LYS A 103 -16.03 24.38 -10.88
CA LYS A 103 -17.40 24.01 -10.45
C LYS A 103 -17.78 22.58 -10.84
N LYS A 104 -17.18 22.04 -11.91
CA LYS A 104 -17.42 20.68 -12.39
C LYS A 104 -16.41 19.74 -11.77
N ARG A 105 -16.91 18.71 -11.06
CA ARG A 105 -16.15 17.60 -10.46
C ARG A 105 -15.29 17.92 -9.24
N TYR A 106 -15.26 19.15 -8.73
CA TYR A 106 -14.56 19.45 -7.47
C TYR A 106 -15.56 19.86 -6.39
N VAL A 107 -15.47 19.21 -5.23
CA VAL A 107 -16.34 19.48 -4.08
C VAL A 107 -15.49 19.73 -2.85
N LEU A 108 -15.73 20.83 -2.16
CA LEU A 108 -15.02 21.18 -0.94
C LEU A 108 -15.59 20.37 0.24
N VAL A 109 -14.72 19.69 0.98
CA VAL A 109 -15.11 18.84 2.12
C VAL A 109 -14.23 19.08 3.33
N ASP A 110 -14.74 18.72 4.49
CA ASP A 110 -13.97 18.58 5.71
C ASP A 110 -13.47 17.12 5.81
N VAL A 111 -12.26 16.93 6.32
CA VAL A 111 -11.62 15.61 6.44
C VAL A 111 -11.29 15.34 7.91
N ASP A 112 -11.23 14.07 8.28
CA ASP A 112 -10.79 13.68 9.62
C ASP A 112 -9.25 13.82 9.71
N THR A 113 -8.82 14.70 10.60
CA THR A 113 -7.42 15.10 10.71
C THR A 113 -6.65 14.23 11.71
N THR A 114 -7.34 13.28 12.34
CA THR A 114 -6.77 12.33 13.29
C THR A 114 -5.76 11.45 12.56
N ILE A 115 -4.57 11.29 13.16
CA ILE A 115 -3.54 10.39 12.64
C ILE A 115 -3.64 9.07 13.43
N PRO A 116 -4.06 7.95 12.82
CA PRO A 116 -4.39 6.71 13.54
C PRO A 116 -3.14 5.88 13.92
N LYS A 117 -2.06 6.49 14.42
CA LYS A 117 -0.79 5.79 14.66
C LYS A 117 -0.92 4.58 15.58
N GLU A 118 -1.62 4.72 16.70
CA GLU A 118 -1.78 3.64 17.68
C GLU A 118 -2.58 2.47 17.09
N ARG A 119 -3.73 2.78 16.46
CA ARG A 119 -4.57 1.80 15.78
C ARG A 119 -3.81 1.03 14.69
N ILE A 120 -3.02 1.75 13.88
CA ILE A 120 -2.24 1.15 12.80
C ILE A 120 -1.09 0.29 13.33
N ASN A 121 -0.38 0.75 14.37
CA ASN A 121 0.67 -0.05 15.00
C ASN A 121 0.10 -1.36 15.60
N GLN A 122 -1.09 -1.31 16.20
CA GLN A 122 -1.75 -2.51 16.73
C GLN A 122 -2.05 -3.51 15.62
N LEU A 123 -2.66 -3.06 14.51
CA LEU A 123 -2.94 -3.93 13.36
C LEU A 123 -1.66 -4.54 12.77
N GLU A 124 -0.60 -3.74 12.60
CA GLU A 124 0.67 -4.23 12.07
C GLU A 124 1.34 -5.24 13.03
N ASN A 125 1.21 -5.05 14.34
CA ASN A 125 1.72 -5.99 15.34
C ASN A 125 0.86 -7.25 15.46
N GLU A 126 -0.46 -7.17 15.35
CA GLU A 126 -1.36 -8.34 15.32
C GLU A 126 -1.07 -9.22 14.11
N ILE A 127 -0.77 -8.62 12.95
CA ILE A 127 -0.30 -9.35 11.75
C ILE A 127 1.02 -10.08 12.03
N PHE A 128 1.89 -9.49 12.85
CA PHE A 128 3.15 -10.11 13.24
C PHE A 128 2.95 -11.23 14.29
N GLU A 129 2.10 -11.01 15.28
CA GLU A 129 1.79 -11.98 16.34
C GLU A 129 0.96 -13.17 15.86
N THR A 130 0.16 -13.01 14.79
CA THR A 130 -0.58 -14.12 14.17
C THR A 130 0.31 -15.06 13.34
N SER A 131 1.59 -14.72 13.12
CA SER A 131 2.57 -15.68 12.62
C SER A 131 2.82 -16.75 13.69
N GLU A 132 2.42 -18.00 13.46
CA GLU A 132 2.69 -19.15 14.36
C GLU A 132 4.19 -19.39 14.57
N PHE A 133 5.04 -18.76 13.75
CA PHE A 133 6.49 -18.91 13.76
C PHE A 133 7.23 -17.58 13.98
N ASP A 134 8.37 -17.68 14.67
CA ASP A 134 9.30 -16.58 14.95
C ASP A 134 9.78 -15.90 13.66
N ALA A 135 9.94 -14.57 13.65
CA ALA A 135 10.47 -13.84 12.50
C ALA A 135 11.89 -14.26 12.10
N ASP A 136 12.66 -14.83 13.02
CA ASP A 136 14.01 -15.33 12.75
C ASP A 136 14.02 -16.63 11.93
N LEU A 137 12.84 -17.20 11.65
CA LEU A 137 12.65 -18.42 10.88
C LEU A 137 13.39 -18.39 9.52
N HIS A 138 13.38 -17.26 8.82
CA HIS A 138 14.01 -17.13 7.50
C HIS A 138 15.54 -17.14 7.54
N TYR A 139 16.16 -17.03 8.73
CA TYR A 139 17.61 -17.07 8.92
C TYR A 139 18.12 -18.45 9.33
N LYS A 140 17.24 -19.35 9.77
CA LYS A 140 17.59 -20.75 10.09
C LYS A 140 17.99 -21.49 8.82
N LYS A 141 18.96 -22.39 8.96
CA LYS A 141 19.29 -23.33 7.88
C LYS A 141 18.16 -24.35 7.71
N PRO A 142 18.00 -24.94 6.51
CA PRO A 142 16.94 -25.92 6.26
C PRO A 142 16.87 -27.05 7.31
N ASN A 143 18.03 -27.54 7.76
CA ASN A 143 18.15 -28.61 8.75
C ASN A 143 17.89 -28.16 10.21
N GLU A 144 17.82 -26.85 10.47
CA GLU A 144 17.52 -26.27 11.80
C GLU A 144 16.01 -25.98 11.97
N LEU A 145 15.23 -26.06 10.88
CA LEU A 145 13.78 -25.87 10.88
C LEU A 145 13.08 -27.14 11.37
N SER A 146 11.94 -27.02 12.03
CA SER A 146 10.97 -28.10 12.27
C SER A 146 10.16 -28.41 11.00
N THR A 147 9.42 -29.53 11.00
CA THR A 147 8.56 -29.91 9.85
C THR A 147 7.50 -28.85 9.56
N LYS A 148 6.81 -28.34 10.59
CA LYS A 148 5.81 -27.28 10.44
C LYS A 148 6.41 -25.98 9.91
N GLU A 149 7.61 -25.64 10.40
CA GLU A 149 8.38 -24.47 9.95
C GLU A 149 8.77 -24.59 8.46
N LEU A 150 9.16 -25.79 8.01
CA LEU A 150 9.42 -26.06 6.59
C LEU A 150 8.16 -25.91 5.75
N GLU A 151 7.05 -26.51 6.16
CA GLU A 151 5.76 -26.43 5.46
C GLU A 151 5.28 -24.98 5.32
N PHE A 152 5.38 -24.19 6.40
CA PHE A 152 5.04 -22.78 6.40
C PHE A 152 5.89 -21.96 5.42
N LEU A 153 7.22 -22.10 5.48
CA LEU A 153 8.12 -21.39 4.55
C LEU A 153 7.93 -21.82 3.10
N ILE A 154 7.64 -23.10 2.86
CA ILE A 154 7.34 -23.60 1.51
C ILE A 154 6.06 -22.93 0.99
N ALA A 155 4.99 -22.87 1.79
CA ALA A 155 3.74 -22.21 1.42
C ALA A 155 3.95 -20.72 1.09
N GLU A 156 4.68 -19.99 1.94
CA GLU A 156 5.03 -18.58 1.70
C GLU A 156 5.84 -18.38 0.40
N LEU A 157 6.78 -19.29 0.13
CA LEU A 157 7.59 -19.24 -1.10
C LEU A 157 6.77 -19.60 -2.35
N ILE A 158 5.75 -20.44 -2.25
CA ILE A 158 4.81 -20.74 -3.36
C ILE A 158 4.05 -19.47 -3.72
N GLU A 159 3.42 -18.82 -2.74
CA GLU A 159 2.68 -17.57 -2.96
C GLU A 159 3.60 -16.48 -3.53
N SER A 160 4.81 -16.35 -3.00
CA SER A 160 5.80 -15.41 -3.51
C SER A 160 6.25 -15.72 -4.94
N GLU A 161 6.36 -17.00 -5.32
CA GLU A 161 6.72 -17.41 -6.68
C GLU A 161 5.62 -17.07 -7.68
N GLU A 162 4.36 -17.33 -7.33
CA GLU A 162 3.19 -17.02 -8.16
C GLU A 162 3.05 -15.51 -8.41
N ASN A 163 3.29 -14.71 -7.38
CA ASN A 163 3.18 -13.25 -7.45
C ASN A 163 4.42 -12.54 -8.01
N ALA A 164 5.52 -13.25 -8.26
CA ALA A 164 6.76 -12.63 -8.75
C ALA A 164 6.60 -12.11 -10.19
N MET A 165 6.71 -10.78 -10.39
CA MET A 165 6.62 -10.15 -11.72
C MET A 165 7.76 -10.52 -12.68
N HIS A 166 8.99 -10.69 -12.16
CA HIS A 166 10.18 -10.88 -12.98
C HIS A 166 10.68 -12.33 -12.97
N ASN A 167 10.99 -12.86 -14.17
CA ASN A 167 11.50 -14.22 -14.34
C ASN A 167 12.76 -14.51 -13.51
N LYS A 168 13.65 -13.53 -13.34
CA LYS A 168 14.86 -13.69 -12.50
C LYS A 168 14.50 -13.87 -11.03
N GLY A 169 13.56 -13.08 -10.51
CA GLY A 169 13.09 -13.17 -9.12
C GLY A 169 12.39 -14.51 -8.88
N ARG A 170 11.46 -14.88 -9.78
CA ARG A 170 10.74 -16.16 -9.72
C ARG A 170 11.69 -17.37 -9.65
N ARG A 171 12.74 -17.40 -10.50
CA ARG A 171 13.75 -18.46 -10.47
C ARG A 171 14.53 -18.54 -9.15
N THR A 172 14.84 -17.40 -8.54
CA THR A 172 15.51 -17.35 -7.24
C THR A 172 14.63 -17.90 -6.13
N ILE A 173 13.35 -17.51 -6.11
CA ILE A 173 12.36 -17.98 -5.13
C ILE A 173 12.18 -19.50 -5.26
N LYS A 174 11.96 -19.98 -6.50
CA LYS A 174 11.82 -21.41 -6.79
C LYS A 174 13.00 -22.24 -6.29
N ARG A 175 14.23 -21.76 -6.47
CA ARG A 175 15.44 -22.45 -5.98
C ARG A 175 15.46 -22.57 -4.47
N LYS A 176 15.07 -21.51 -3.74
CA LYS A 176 14.96 -21.56 -2.28
C LYS A 176 13.89 -22.57 -1.86
N ARG A 177 12.72 -22.56 -2.52
CA ARG A 177 11.62 -23.49 -2.24
C ARG A 177 12.07 -24.94 -2.39
N ILE A 178 12.71 -25.29 -3.51
CA ILE A 178 13.21 -26.66 -3.78
C ILE A 178 14.16 -27.15 -2.67
N VAL A 179 15.01 -26.27 -2.13
CA VAL A 179 15.92 -26.64 -1.04
C VAL A 179 15.15 -27.02 0.23
N LEU A 180 14.07 -26.31 0.55
CA LEU A 180 13.22 -26.62 1.70
C LEU A 180 12.36 -27.87 1.45
N GLU A 181 11.78 -28.02 0.25
CA GLU A 181 11.03 -29.21 -0.16
C GLU A 181 11.90 -30.48 -0.04
N THR A 182 13.14 -30.41 -0.52
CA THR A 182 14.10 -31.52 -0.43
C THR A 182 14.40 -31.89 1.03
N GLU A 183 14.52 -30.90 1.91
CA GLU A 183 14.77 -31.16 3.32
C GLU A 183 13.55 -31.73 4.04
N LEU A 184 12.34 -31.31 3.64
CA LEU A 184 11.09 -31.88 4.13
C LEU A 184 10.92 -33.33 3.69
N GLU A 185 11.17 -33.64 2.41
CA GLU A 185 11.10 -34.99 1.85
C GLU A 185 12.04 -35.97 2.58
N LYS A 186 13.26 -35.55 2.92
CA LYS A 186 14.21 -36.38 3.69
C LYS A 186 13.68 -36.82 5.06
N ARG A 187 12.74 -36.07 5.65
CA ARG A 187 12.19 -36.35 6.98
C ARG A 187 10.96 -37.25 6.94
N LEU A 188 10.38 -37.42 5.75
CA LEU A 188 9.23 -38.28 5.49
C LEU A 188 9.65 -39.69 5.03
N LEU A 189 10.94 -39.89 4.76
CA LEU A 189 11.60 -41.18 4.45
C LEU A 189 12.17 -41.84 5.70
#